data_AF-A0A2V8DAP3-F1
#
_entry.id   AF-A0A2V8DAP3-F1
#
_cell.length_a   1.000
_cell.length_b   1.000
_cell.length_c   1.000
_cell.angle_alpha   90.00
_cell.angle_beta   90.00
_cell.angle_gamma   90.00
#
_symmetry.space_group_name_H-M   'P 1'
#
loop_
_entity.id
_entity.type
_entity.pdbx_description
1 polymer ?
#
loop_
_entity_poly.entity_id
_entity_poly.type
_entity_poly.pdbx_seq_one_letter_code
_entity_poly.pdbx_strand_id
1 'polypeptide(L)'
;PPEPMPLRELRAKSSEEISRTLVGAGLIVDGWIVPEDESLTFAQGRQQRVDVLVGSNKDEGTFAGNTAATAWTNRVRQRWGDLADDCLKLYPAGSDEEATRSSQTAFRDEMAWHMRLYAGLQAKRGTRAYWYFFTHEPPHAPNARNLKATHTVEIPYVFNHLRAPRVFPDASSPELASASASERALAERVSSYWVNFARTGDPNGQGLPRWPRWTTSSDASQAPMIIGDIKETPDPQRLAIYDRLYAKILTGLKD
;
A
#
# COMPACT_ATOMS: atom_id res chain seq x y z
N PRO A 1 25.53 -3.00 -11.07
CA PRO A 1 24.41 -3.07 -12.04
C PRO A 1 24.98 -3.44 -13.41
N PRO A 2 24.27 -4.19 -14.26
CA PRO A 2 24.72 -4.40 -15.64
C PRO A 2 24.83 -3.06 -16.37
N GLU A 3 25.72 -2.95 -17.36
CA GLU A 3 25.83 -1.74 -18.18
C GLU A 3 24.51 -1.49 -18.93
N PRO A 4 24.01 -0.25 -18.95
CA PRO A 4 22.78 0.07 -19.67
C PRO A 4 22.99 -0.11 -21.18
N MET A 5 22.07 -0.86 -21.80
CA MET A 5 22.07 -1.07 -23.25
C MET A 5 21.78 0.25 -23.99
N PRO A 6 22.52 0.59 -25.06
CA PRO A 6 22.26 1.78 -25.85
C PRO A 6 20.84 1.81 -26.44
N LEU A 7 20.21 2.99 -26.45
CA LEU A 7 18.81 3.14 -26.92
C LEU A 7 18.60 2.66 -28.36
N ARG A 8 19.60 2.82 -29.23
CA ARG A 8 19.54 2.32 -30.62
C ARG A 8 19.41 0.79 -30.69
N GLU A 9 20.07 0.09 -29.77
CA GLU A 9 20.06 -1.37 -29.71
C GLU A 9 18.75 -1.86 -29.11
N LEU A 10 18.24 -1.17 -28.09
CA LEU A 10 16.89 -1.41 -27.56
C LEU A 10 15.81 -1.24 -28.65
N ARG A 11 15.88 -0.19 -29.46
CA ARG A 11 14.92 0.06 -30.55
C ARG A 11 14.99 -0.96 -31.68
N ALA A 12 16.09 -1.69 -31.82
CA ALA A 12 16.25 -2.72 -32.84
C ALA A 12 15.65 -4.08 -32.41
N LYS A 13 15.35 -4.26 -31.12
CA LYS A 13 14.74 -5.48 -30.57
C LYS A 13 13.23 -5.49 -30.79
N SER A 14 12.65 -6.69 -30.82
CA SER A 14 11.20 -6.84 -30.85
C SER A 14 10.59 -6.45 -29.51
N SER A 15 9.30 -6.07 -29.50
CA SER A 15 8.57 -5.79 -28.25
C SER A 15 8.53 -7.01 -27.32
N GLU A 16 8.47 -8.21 -27.86
CA GLU A 16 8.52 -9.46 -27.09
C GLU A 16 9.87 -9.65 -26.39
N GLU A 17 10.97 -9.39 -27.09
CA GLU A 17 12.31 -9.47 -26.50
C GLU A 17 12.50 -8.41 -25.42
N ILE A 18 12.06 -7.17 -25.68
CA ILE A 18 12.11 -6.07 -24.69
C ILE A 18 11.29 -6.43 -23.46
N SER A 19 10.06 -6.92 -23.63
CA SER A 19 9.17 -7.28 -22.51
C SER A 19 9.74 -8.40 -21.62
N ARG A 20 10.62 -9.26 -22.15
CA ARG A 20 11.26 -10.35 -21.40
C ARG A 20 12.58 -9.94 -20.75
N THR A 21 13.25 -8.90 -21.26
CA THR A 21 14.63 -8.57 -20.89
C THR A 21 14.76 -7.23 -20.16
N LEU A 22 13.82 -6.31 -20.34
CA LEU A 22 13.82 -5.03 -19.64
C LEU A 22 13.31 -5.23 -18.20
N VAL A 23 14.24 -5.15 -17.26
CA VAL A 23 13.96 -5.26 -15.81
C VAL A 23 14.07 -3.88 -15.18
N GLY A 24 13.07 -3.49 -14.38
CA GLY A 24 13.13 -2.24 -13.61
C GLY A 24 12.76 -0.98 -14.41
N ALA A 25 11.53 -0.92 -14.90
CA ALA A 25 10.92 0.33 -15.34
C ALA A 25 10.13 0.93 -14.17
N GLY A 26 10.38 2.20 -13.87
CA GLY A 26 9.70 2.94 -12.81
C GLY A 26 9.70 4.44 -13.11
N LEU A 27 8.95 5.19 -12.32
CA LEU A 27 9.00 6.65 -12.37
C LEU A 27 10.40 7.12 -11.92
N ILE A 28 10.94 8.10 -12.64
CA ILE A 28 12.18 8.79 -12.32
C ILE A 28 11.90 10.29 -12.27
N VAL A 29 12.80 11.05 -11.64
CA VAL A 29 12.82 12.51 -11.80
C VAL A 29 13.33 12.81 -13.21
N ASP A 30 12.41 13.00 -14.16
CA ASP A 30 12.70 13.22 -15.58
C ASP A 30 12.87 14.72 -15.90
N GLY A 31 12.52 15.61 -14.97
CA GLY A 31 12.56 17.05 -15.16
C GLY A 31 11.37 17.60 -15.96
N TRP A 32 10.39 16.76 -16.32
CA TRP A 32 9.22 17.17 -17.12
C TRP A 32 7.90 16.71 -16.50
N ILE A 33 7.65 15.41 -16.41
CA ILE A 33 6.44 14.86 -15.79
C ILE A 33 6.60 14.85 -14.25
N VAL A 34 7.75 14.39 -13.77
CA VAL A 34 8.18 14.40 -12.37
C VAL A 34 9.40 15.33 -12.27
N PRO A 35 9.18 16.63 -12.02
CA PRO A 35 10.26 17.62 -12.06
C PRO A 35 11.18 17.59 -10.84
N GLU A 36 10.78 16.92 -9.76
CA GLU A 36 11.49 16.88 -8.48
C GLU A 36 11.16 15.56 -7.76
N ASP A 37 12.01 15.16 -6.81
CA ASP A 37 11.69 14.09 -5.87
C ASP A 37 10.36 14.37 -5.12
N GLU A 38 9.44 13.40 -5.20
CA GLU A 38 8.10 13.53 -4.63
C GLU A 38 8.14 13.73 -3.11
N SER A 39 9.10 13.11 -2.41
CA SER A 39 9.28 13.30 -0.96
C SER A 39 9.46 14.78 -0.64
N LEU A 40 10.29 15.49 -1.43
CA LEU A 40 10.57 16.90 -1.25
C LEU A 40 9.35 17.77 -1.61
N THR A 41 8.72 17.50 -2.76
CA THR A 41 7.50 18.19 -3.20
C THR A 41 6.40 18.13 -2.14
N PHE A 42 6.14 16.93 -1.60
CA PHE A 42 5.10 16.69 -0.61
C PHE A 42 5.44 17.25 0.76
N ALA A 43 6.70 17.11 1.21
CA ALA A 43 7.18 17.70 2.46
C ALA A 43 7.10 19.24 2.47
N GLN A 44 7.28 19.87 1.31
CA GLN A 44 7.22 21.33 1.15
C GLN A 44 5.82 21.85 0.80
N GLY A 45 4.81 20.96 0.75
CA GLY A 45 3.43 21.35 0.53
C GLY A 45 3.14 21.82 -0.90
N ARG A 46 3.94 21.41 -1.90
CA ARG A 46 3.75 21.80 -3.31
C ARG A 46 2.81 20.90 -4.10
N GLN A 47 2.42 19.76 -3.55
CA GLN A 47 1.46 18.87 -4.16
C GLN A 47 0.09 19.53 -4.42
N GLN A 48 -0.63 19.01 -5.40
CA GLN A 48 -1.97 19.48 -5.74
C GLN A 48 -2.94 19.34 -4.56
N ARG A 49 -3.78 20.35 -4.39
CA ARG A 49 -4.80 20.39 -3.34
C ARG A 49 -6.03 19.61 -3.80
N VAL A 50 -6.05 18.31 -3.49
CA VAL A 50 -7.20 17.43 -3.76
C VAL A 50 -7.65 16.74 -2.48
N ASP A 51 -8.95 16.47 -2.41
CA ASP A 51 -9.49 15.58 -1.39
C ASP A 51 -9.05 14.14 -1.68
N VAL A 52 -8.79 13.35 -0.63
CA VAL A 52 -8.31 11.96 -0.78
C VAL A 52 -9.09 10.97 0.07
N LEU A 53 -9.35 9.79 -0.52
CA LEU A 53 -9.75 8.56 0.16
C LEU A 53 -8.68 7.53 -0.19
N VAL A 54 -7.89 7.13 0.81
CA VAL A 54 -6.68 6.32 0.63
C VAL A 54 -6.64 5.22 1.70
N GLY A 55 -5.92 4.14 1.43
CA GLY A 55 -5.79 3.05 2.38
C GLY A 55 -5.03 1.87 1.84
N SER A 56 -4.87 0.88 2.70
CA SER A 56 -4.09 -0.33 2.44
C SER A 56 -4.79 -1.53 3.08
N ASN A 57 -4.29 -2.73 2.80
CA ASN A 57 -4.86 -3.98 3.28
C ASN A 57 -4.09 -4.54 4.49
N LYS A 58 -4.73 -5.42 5.25
CA LYS A 58 -4.14 -5.98 6.47
C LYS A 58 -2.96 -6.91 6.20
N ASP A 59 -2.99 -7.61 5.08
CA ASP A 59 -2.05 -8.67 4.74
C ASP A 59 -1.36 -8.38 3.39
N GLU A 60 -1.13 -7.09 3.06
CA GLU A 60 -0.53 -6.61 1.80
C GLU A 60 0.65 -7.44 1.30
N GLY A 61 1.53 -7.89 2.19
CA GLY A 61 2.74 -8.61 1.82
C GLY A 61 2.58 -10.13 1.61
N THR A 62 1.44 -10.75 1.95
CA THR A 62 1.32 -12.23 1.97
C THR A 62 1.48 -12.90 0.61
N PHE A 63 1.32 -12.15 -0.48
CA PHE A 63 1.60 -12.66 -1.82
C PHE A 63 3.09 -12.90 -2.08
N ALA A 64 3.96 -12.17 -1.37
CA ALA A 64 5.39 -12.28 -1.53
C ALA A 64 5.86 -13.72 -1.23
N GLY A 65 6.85 -14.16 -2.00
CA GLY A 65 7.49 -15.46 -1.79
C GLY A 65 8.35 -15.48 -0.53
N ASN A 66 8.86 -16.67 -0.22
CA ASN A 66 9.78 -16.85 0.90
C ASN A 66 11.09 -16.08 0.65
N THR A 67 11.72 -15.63 1.73
CA THR A 67 13.05 -15.01 1.68
C THR A 67 13.97 -15.65 2.69
N ALA A 68 15.24 -15.82 2.31
CA ALA A 68 16.27 -16.23 3.25
C ALA A 68 16.55 -15.13 4.28
N ALA A 69 16.93 -15.52 5.50
CA ALA A 69 17.30 -14.62 6.59
C ALA A 69 18.44 -13.68 6.21
N THR A 70 19.47 -14.21 5.54
CA THR A 70 20.61 -13.42 5.05
C THR A 70 20.18 -12.42 3.98
N ALA A 71 19.31 -12.83 3.05
CA ALA A 71 18.80 -11.97 2.00
C ALA A 71 17.94 -10.82 2.56
N TRP A 72 17.07 -11.11 3.53
CA TRP A 72 16.27 -10.10 4.22
C TRP A 72 17.16 -9.12 4.99
N THR A 73 18.12 -9.63 5.77
CA THR A 73 19.07 -8.81 6.52
C THR A 73 19.86 -7.88 5.59
N ASN A 74 20.39 -8.40 4.48
CA ASN A 74 21.13 -7.60 3.51
C ASN A 74 20.26 -6.50 2.89
N ARG A 75 19.00 -6.82 2.54
CA ARG A 75 18.04 -5.83 2.01
C ARG A 75 17.75 -4.73 3.03
N VAL A 76 17.53 -5.09 4.29
CA VAL A 76 17.30 -4.12 5.37
C VAL A 76 18.52 -3.24 5.55
N ARG A 77 19.73 -3.80 5.62
CA ARG A 77 20.98 -3.03 5.76
C ARG A 77 21.18 -2.07 4.59
N GLN A 78 20.97 -2.53 3.36
CA GLN A 78 21.10 -1.72 2.15
C GLN A 78 20.13 -0.54 2.14
N ARG A 79 18.86 -0.78 2.47
CA ARG A 79 17.81 0.25 2.40
C ARG A 79 17.86 1.22 3.57
N TRP A 80 18.07 0.71 4.78
CA TRP A 80 17.88 1.48 6.02
C TRP A 80 19.19 2.11 6.53
N GLY A 81 20.35 1.55 6.18
CA GLY A 81 21.65 2.04 6.64
C GLY A 81 21.78 1.99 8.16
N ASP A 82 22.06 3.14 8.77
CA ASP A 82 22.14 3.34 10.23
C ASP A 82 20.84 3.02 10.99
N LEU A 83 19.68 3.03 10.33
CA LEU A 83 18.40 2.63 10.94
C LEU A 83 18.16 1.11 10.91
N ALA A 84 19.06 0.33 10.31
CA ALA A 84 18.82 -1.09 10.05
C ALA A 84 18.70 -1.94 11.32
N ASP A 85 19.45 -1.64 12.40
CA ASP A 85 19.32 -2.37 13.66
C ASP A 85 17.96 -2.17 14.30
N ASP A 86 17.42 -0.94 14.26
CA ASP A 86 16.08 -0.66 14.77
C ASP A 86 15.00 -1.31 13.90
N CYS A 87 15.20 -1.34 12.58
CA CYS A 87 14.32 -2.06 11.66
C CYS A 87 14.31 -3.58 11.96
N LEU A 88 15.49 -4.20 12.18
CA LEU A 88 15.60 -5.62 12.49
C LEU A 88 15.05 -6.01 13.87
N LYS A 89 14.96 -5.07 14.83
CA LYS A 89 14.23 -5.30 16.09
C LYS A 89 12.72 -5.44 15.86
N LEU A 90 12.17 -4.69 14.91
CA LEU A 90 10.74 -4.73 14.57
C LEU A 90 10.41 -5.87 13.61
N TYR A 91 11.34 -6.21 12.71
CA TYR A 91 11.20 -7.20 11.65
C TYR A 91 12.38 -8.19 11.67
N PRO A 92 12.44 -9.08 12.66
CA PRO A 92 13.58 -9.96 12.91
C PRO A 92 13.81 -11.01 11.81
N ALA A 93 15.01 -11.59 11.81
CA ALA A 93 15.51 -12.47 10.77
C ALA A 93 16.27 -13.70 11.33
N GLY A 94 15.82 -14.23 12.47
CA GLY A 94 16.46 -15.36 13.15
C GLY A 94 16.36 -16.70 12.41
N SER A 95 15.41 -16.83 11.47
CA SER A 95 15.27 -17.95 10.53
C SER A 95 14.69 -17.47 9.20
N ASP A 96 14.71 -18.32 8.18
CA ASP A 96 14.11 -18.02 6.86
C ASP A 96 12.57 -17.86 6.98
N GLU A 97 11.92 -18.62 7.85
CA GLU A 97 10.48 -18.48 8.12
C GLU A 97 10.19 -17.15 8.84
N GLU A 98 11.01 -16.75 9.80
CA GLU A 98 10.86 -15.47 10.48
C GLU A 98 11.12 -14.30 9.52
N ALA A 99 12.19 -14.39 8.71
CA ALA A 99 12.50 -13.40 7.70
C ALA A 99 11.38 -13.27 6.66
N THR A 100 10.74 -14.38 6.27
CA THR A 100 9.56 -14.36 5.41
C THR A 100 8.42 -13.59 6.07
N ARG A 101 8.01 -13.94 7.29
CA ARG A 101 6.96 -13.20 8.02
C ARG A 101 7.29 -11.72 8.19
N SER A 102 8.54 -11.41 8.56
CA SER A 102 9.05 -10.05 8.75
C SER A 102 9.00 -9.25 7.47
N SER A 103 9.40 -9.83 6.33
CA SER A 103 9.36 -9.14 5.04
C SER A 103 7.92 -8.81 4.59
N GLN A 104 6.99 -9.74 4.79
CA GLN A 104 5.57 -9.55 4.45
C GLN A 104 4.92 -8.50 5.37
N THR A 105 5.26 -8.54 6.66
CA THR A 105 4.79 -7.57 7.67
C THR A 105 5.35 -6.17 7.39
N ALA A 106 6.64 -6.06 7.06
CA ALA A 106 7.25 -4.80 6.68
C ALA A 106 6.58 -4.19 5.45
N PHE A 107 6.29 -5.00 4.42
CA PHE A 107 5.58 -4.53 3.22
C PHE A 107 4.18 -3.98 3.55
N ARG A 108 3.42 -4.68 4.41
CA ARG A 108 2.14 -4.20 4.94
C ARG A 108 2.27 -2.86 5.66
N ASP A 109 3.19 -2.79 6.61
CA ASP A 109 3.34 -1.60 7.44
C ASP A 109 3.84 -0.40 6.62
N GLU A 110 4.64 -0.64 5.59
CA GLU A 110 5.07 0.39 4.64
C GLU A 110 3.92 0.93 3.77
N MET A 111 3.04 0.06 3.25
CA MET A 111 1.85 0.50 2.51
C MET A 111 0.91 1.32 3.40
N ALA A 112 0.66 0.84 4.62
CA ALA A 112 -0.13 1.57 5.60
C ALA A 112 0.50 2.93 5.94
N TRP A 113 1.82 2.98 6.10
CA TRP A 113 2.56 4.22 6.36
C TRP A 113 2.43 5.22 5.22
N HIS A 114 2.60 4.80 3.96
CA HIS A 114 2.47 5.70 2.80
C HIS A 114 1.07 6.32 2.72
N MET A 115 0.01 5.51 2.90
CA MET A 115 -1.37 5.99 2.85
C MET A 115 -1.68 6.95 4.01
N ARG A 116 -1.16 6.65 5.20
CA ARG A 116 -1.22 7.54 6.36
C ARG A 116 -0.50 8.87 6.09
N LEU A 117 0.72 8.82 5.57
CA LEU A 117 1.52 10.00 5.25
C LEU A 117 0.81 10.87 4.21
N TYR A 118 0.31 10.27 3.13
CA TYR A 118 -0.38 11.01 2.07
C TYR A 118 -1.66 11.67 2.59
N ALA A 119 -2.48 10.95 3.36
CA ALA A 119 -3.68 11.52 3.99
C ALA A 119 -3.35 12.71 4.89
N GLY A 120 -2.34 12.58 5.76
CA GLY A 120 -1.91 13.66 6.66
C GLY A 120 -1.34 14.87 5.91
N LEU A 121 -0.54 14.65 4.86
CA LEU A 121 0.01 15.73 4.05
C LEU A 121 -1.08 16.47 3.26
N GLN A 122 -2.11 15.78 2.77
CA GLN A 122 -3.26 16.43 2.14
C GLN A 122 -4.11 17.21 3.14
N ALA A 123 -4.35 16.65 4.33
CA ALA A 123 -5.04 17.38 5.40
C ALA A 123 -4.31 18.68 5.77
N LYS A 124 -2.96 18.69 5.79
CA LYS A 124 -2.14 19.91 6.00
C LYS A 124 -2.27 20.94 4.87
N ARG A 125 -2.69 20.53 3.67
CA ARG A 125 -3.06 21.44 2.56
C ARG A 125 -4.48 21.98 2.67
N GLY A 126 -5.18 21.65 3.76
CA GLY A 126 -6.55 22.07 4.03
C GLY A 126 -7.61 21.31 3.24
N THR A 127 -7.27 20.15 2.65
CA THR A 127 -8.23 19.30 1.95
C THR A 127 -8.84 18.25 2.88
N ARG A 128 -9.85 17.53 2.41
CA ARG A 128 -10.44 16.40 3.11
C ARG A 128 -9.60 15.16 2.85
N ALA A 129 -9.28 14.44 3.91
CA ALA A 129 -8.58 13.17 3.81
C ALA A 129 -9.31 12.11 4.63
N TYR A 130 -9.42 10.91 4.06
CA TYR A 130 -10.05 9.73 4.67
C TYR A 130 -9.10 8.56 4.49
N TRP A 131 -8.78 7.90 5.60
CA TRP A 131 -7.84 6.77 5.62
C TRP A 131 -8.59 5.48 5.98
N TYR A 132 -8.42 4.41 5.21
CA TYR A 132 -8.91 3.06 5.55
C TYR A 132 -7.82 2.03 5.73
N PHE A 133 -8.20 0.96 6.40
CA PHE A 133 -7.45 -0.28 6.48
C PHE A 133 -8.41 -1.45 6.22
N PHE A 134 -8.20 -2.17 5.11
CA PHE A 134 -9.07 -3.27 4.68
C PHE A 134 -8.61 -4.56 5.35
N THR A 135 -9.46 -5.14 6.18
CA THR A 135 -9.11 -6.28 7.03
C THR A 135 -9.94 -7.54 6.73
N HIS A 136 -10.88 -7.44 5.79
CA HIS A 136 -11.74 -8.56 5.40
C HIS A 136 -10.96 -9.63 4.62
N GLU A 137 -11.08 -10.88 5.04
CA GLU A 137 -10.53 -12.02 4.31
C GLU A 137 -11.63 -12.64 3.42
N PRO A 138 -11.55 -12.51 2.08
CA PRO A 138 -12.57 -13.07 1.19
C PRO A 138 -12.55 -14.60 1.19
N PRO A 139 -13.65 -15.25 0.77
CA PRO A 139 -13.66 -16.70 0.62
C PRO A 139 -12.67 -17.14 -0.47
N HIS A 140 -11.96 -18.24 -0.21
CA HIS A 140 -11.02 -18.88 -1.11
C HIS A 140 -11.46 -20.31 -1.39
N ALA A 141 -11.10 -20.84 -2.57
CA ALA A 141 -11.35 -22.23 -2.88
C ALA A 141 -10.49 -23.15 -1.97
N PRO A 142 -10.96 -24.34 -1.55
CA PRO A 142 -10.22 -25.21 -0.63
C PRO A 142 -8.78 -25.56 -1.05
N ASN A 143 -8.52 -25.61 -2.35
CA ASN A 143 -7.20 -25.94 -2.92
C ASN A 143 -6.43 -24.70 -3.40
N ALA A 144 -6.97 -23.50 -3.20
CA ALA A 144 -6.29 -22.25 -3.52
C ALA A 144 -5.45 -21.77 -2.34
N ARG A 145 -4.35 -21.09 -2.64
CA ARG A 145 -3.54 -20.42 -1.61
C ARG A 145 -4.38 -19.32 -0.97
N ASN A 146 -4.64 -19.42 0.34
CA ASN A 146 -5.27 -18.33 1.08
C ASN A 146 -4.25 -17.23 1.36
N LEU A 147 -4.39 -16.10 0.67
CA LEU A 147 -3.55 -14.92 0.86
C LEU A 147 -4.16 -13.92 1.86
N LYS A 148 -5.34 -14.20 2.43
CA LYS A 148 -6.04 -13.33 3.38
C LYS A 148 -6.42 -11.98 2.76
N ALA A 149 -6.36 -10.89 3.53
CA ALA A 149 -6.56 -9.54 3.04
C ALA A 149 -5.30 -9.01 2.31
N THR A 150 -4.87 -9.70 1.25
CA THR A 150 -3.63 -9.38 0.51
C THR A 150 -3.78 -8.17 -0.40
N HIS A 151 -2.69 -7.74 -1.04
CA HIS A 151 -2.70 -6.67 -2.04
C HIS A 151 -3.79 -6.92 -3.10
N THR A 152 -4.51 -5.87 -3.54
CA THR A 152 -5.60 -5.89 -4.55
C THR A 152 -6.92 -6.55 -4.19
N VAL A 153 -7.00 -7.25 -3.05
CA VAL A 153 -8.16 -8.07 -2.67
C VAL A 153 -9.46 -7.28 -2.48
N GLU A 154 -9.35 -5.99 -2.19
CA GLU A 154 -10.47 -5.08 -1.96
C GLU A 154 -11.11 -4.59 -3.27
N ILE A 155 -10.40 -4.70 -4.40
CA ILE A 155 -10.84 -4.16 -5.71
C ILE A 155 -12.25 -4.67 -6.09
N PRO A 156 -12.57 -5.98 -6.05
CA PRO A 156 -13.91 -6.44 -6.40
C PRO A 156 -15.03 -5.85 -5.52
N TYR A 157 -14.72 -5.49 -4.27
CA TYR A 157 -15.65 -4.85 -3.34
C TYR A 157 -15.83 -3.37 -3.67
N VAL A 158 -14.74 -2.66 -3.98
CA VAL A 158 -14.77 -1.26 -4.42
C VAL A 158 -15.62 -1.10 -5.68
N PHE A 159 -15.47 -2.00 -6.65
CA PHE A 159 -16.23 -1.96 -7.90
C PHE A 159 -17.64 -2.56 -7.79
N ASN A 160 -18.05 -3.08 -6.63
CA ASN A 160 -19.27 -3.86 -6.45
C ASN A 160 -19.46 -4.97 -7.51
N HIS A 161 -18.36 -5.64 -7.87
CA HIS A 161 -18.33 -6.62 -8.95
C HIS A 161 -17.59 -7.89 -8.50
N LEU A 162 -18.18 -8.60 -7.54
CA LEU A 162 -17.58 -9.80 -6.93
C LEU A 162 -17.30 -10.96 -7.90
N ARG A 163 -17.97 -10.98 -9.07
CA ARG A 163 -17.71 -11.96 -10.14
C ARG A 163 -16.54 -11.61 -11.05
N ALA A 164 -15.93 -10.43 -10.88
CA ALA A 164 -14.81 -10.02 -11.71
C ALA A 164 -13.63 -11.01 -11.59
N PRO A 165 -12.90 -11.28 -12.68
CA PRO A 165 -11.61 -11.96 -12.61
C PRO A 165 -10.70 -11.26 -11.61
N ARG A 166 -9.95 -12.05 -10.83
CA ARG A 166 -9.01 -11.48 -9.86
C ARG A 166 -7.79 -10.91 -10.54
N VAL A 167 -7.32 -9.79 -10.01
CA VAL A 167 -6.06 -9.17 -10.39
C VAL A 167 -4.99 -9.71 -9.47
N PHE A 168 -3.82 -10.05 -10.01
CA PHE A 168 -2.71 -10.51 -9.18
C PHE A 168 -2.39 -9.47 -8.08
N PRO A 169 -2.19 -9.88 -6.82
CA PRO A 169 -2.07 -11.27 -6.37
C PRO A 169 -3.36 -11.89 -5.80
N ASP A 170 -4.51 -11.23 -5.85
CA ASP A 170 -5.75 -11.77 -5.29
C ASP A 170 -6.07 -13.17 -5.84
N ALA A 171 -6.18 -14.14 -4.92
CA ALA A 171 -6.45 -15.55 -5.19
C ALA A 171 -7.79 -16.01 -4.57
N SER A 172 -8.63 -15.07 -4.14
CA SER A 172 -9.97 -15.35 -3.65
C SER A 172 -10.89 -15.91 -4.74
N SER A 173 -11.95 -16.60 -4.37
CA SER A 173 -12.89 -17.21 -5.33
C SER A 173 -14.00 -16.21 -5.71
N PRO A 174 -14.11 -15.80 -6.98
CA PRO A 174 -15.23 -15.00 -7.47
C PRO A 174 -16.59 -15.71 -7.30
N GLU A 175 -16.64 -17.03 -7.46
CA GLU A 175 -17.84 -17.84 -7.35
C GLU A 175 -18.35 -17.85 -5.91
N LEU A 176 -17.48 -18.17 -4.94
CA LEU A 176 -17.85 -18.19 -3.52
C LEU A 176 -18.19 -16.79 -3.02
N ALA A 177 -17.40 -15.78 -3.39
CA ALA A 177 -17.66 -14.40 -3.01
C ALA A 177 -19.01 -13.91 -3.53
N SER A 178 -19.30 -14.10 -4.82
CA SER A 178 -20.54 -13.64 -5.40
C SER A 178 -21.78 -14.42 -4.94
N ALA A 179 -21.62 -15.68 -4.51
CA ALA A 179 -22.70 -16.49 -3.94
C ALA A 179 -23.05 -16.08 -2.49
N SER A 180 -22.11 -15.50 -1.74
CA SER A 180 -22.33 -15.12 -0.34
C SER A 180 -23.10 -13.81 -0.16
N ALA A 181 -24.10 -13.81 0.72
CA ALA A 181 -24.85 -12.61 1.07
C ALA A 181 -24.03 -11.60 1.87
N SER A 182 -23.15 -12.06 2.76
CA SER A 182 -22.28 -11.18 3.55
C SER A 182 -21.30 -10.42 2.66
N GLU A 183 -20.76 -11.10 1.65
CA GLU A 183 -19.81 -10.51 0.70
C GLU A 183 -20.48 -9.45 -0.17
N ARG A 184 -21.70 -9.72 -0.67
CA ARG A 184 -22.49 -8.72 -1.41
C ARG A 184 -22.82 -7.51 -0.56
N ALA A 185 -23.20 -7.71 0.70
CA ALA A 185 -23.46 -6.60 1.62
C ALA A 185 -22.20 -5.78 1.92
N LEU A 186 -21.04 -6.43 2.05
CA LEU A 186 -19.76 -5.73 2.19
C LEU A 186 -19.41 -4.94 0.92
N ALA A 187 -19.55 -5.54 -0.25
CA ALA A 187 -19.27 -4.88 -1.54
C ALA A 187 -20.16 -3.64 -1.75
N GLU A 188 -21.46 -3.75 -1.45
CA GLU A 188 -22.38 -2.61 -1.51
C GLU A 188 -21.94 -1.47 -0.57
N ARG A 189 -21.56 -1.82 0.67
CA ARG A 189 -21.07 -0.85 1.65
C ARG A 189 -19.78 -0.17 1.19
N VAL A 190 -18.81 -0.94 0.72
CA VAL A 190 -17.51 -0.41 0.25
C VAL A 190 -17.71 0.49 -0.96
N SER A 191 -18.41 0.01 -1.99
CA SER A 191 -18.71 0.80 -3.18
C SER A 191 -19.47 2.09 -2.84
N SER A 192 -20.43 2.05 -1.91
CA SER A 192 -21.15 3.25 -1.45
C SER A 192 -20.22 4.34 -0.91
N TYR A 193 -19.18 3.99 -0.15
CA TYR A 193 -18.19 4.98 0.32
C TYR A 193 -17.45 5.63 -0.84
N TRP A 194 -17.01 4.85 -1.84
CA TRP A 194 -16.30 5.37 -3.01
C TRP A 194 -17.19 6.26 -3.88
N VAL A 195 -18.43 5.85 -4.13
CA VAL A 195 -19.41 6.63 -4.91
C VAL A 195 -19.77 7.93 -4.20
N ASN A 196 -19.99 7.89 -2.88
CA ASN A 196 -20.24 9.09 -2.09
C ASN A 196 -19.05 10.05 -2.15
N PHE A 197 -17.84 9.53 -1.93
CA PHE A 197 -16.62 10.33 -2.01
C PHE A 197 -16.42 10.94 -3.41
N ALA A 198 -16.63 10.18 -4.49
CA ALA A 198 -16.53 10.70 -5.84
C ALA A 198 -17.54 11.83 -6.13
N ARG A 199 -18.75 11.73 -5.57
CA ARG A 199 -19.83 12.71 -5.79
C ARG A 199 -19.69 13.97 -4.93
N THR A 200 -19.27 13.83 -3.67
CA THR A 200 -19.35 14.92 -2.68
C THR A 200 -18.02 15.23 -2.01
N GLY A 201 -17.03 14.35 -2.13
CA GLY A 201 -15.77 14.32 -1.38
C GLY A 201 -15.93 13.96 0.10
N ASP A 202 -17.09 13.43 0.51
CA ASP A 202 -17.32 12.83 1.83
C ASP A 202 -17.84 11.40 1.61
N PRO A 203 -17.15 10.35 2.09
CA PRO A 203 -17.59 8.96 1.91
C PRO A 203 -18.88 8.64 2.69
N ASN A 204 -19.22 9.44 3.71
CA ASN A 204 -20.35 9.14 4.59
C ASN A 204 -21.72 9.24 3.88
N GLY A 205 -22.68 8.45 4.35
CA GLY A 205 -24.04 8.39 3.81
C GLY A 205 -24.99 7.65 4.75
N GLN A 206 -26.29 7.67 4.41
CA GLN A 206 -27.31 6.98 5.20
C GLN A 206 -27.05 5.48 5.27
N GLY A 207 -27.13 4.89 6.47
CA GLY A 207 -26.94 3.46 6.69
C GLY A 207 -25.49 2.97 6.68
N LEU A 208 -24.52 3.86 6.46
CA LEU A 208 -23.10 3.54 6.50
C LEU A 208 -22.50 3.82 7.89
N PRO A 209 -21.63 2.95 8.42
CA PRO A 209 -20.76 3.30 9.53
C PRO A 209 -20.03 4.63 9.28
N ARG A 210 -19.91 5.46 10.31
CA ARG A 210 -19.29 6.77 10.16
C ARG A 210 -17.79 6.64 9.93
N TRP A 211 -17.31 7.17 8.80
CA TRP A 211 -15.91 7.32 8.47
C TRP A 211 -15.38 8.67 8.97
N PRO A 212 -14.49 8.69 9.98
CA PRO A 212 -13.94 9.92 10.47
C PRO A 212 -13.03 10.57 9.42
N ARG A 213 -13.22 11.87 9.21
CA ARG A 213 -12.26 12.69 8.46
C ARG A 213 -10.95 12.77 9.25
N TRP A 214 -9.82 12.78 8.54
CA TRP A 214 -8.52 13.09 9.11
C TRP A 214 -8.55 14.45 9.81
N THR A 215 -8.07 14.50 11.05
CA THR A 215 -7.97 15.75 11.81
C THR A 215 -6.50 16.15 11.95
N THR A 216 -6.20 17.43 11.77
CA THR A 216 -4.82 17.95 11.87
C THR A 216 -4.32 18.09 13.32
N SER A 217 -5.16 17.80 14.31
CA SER A 217 -4.86 17.99 15.73
C SER A 217 -3.95 16.92 16.34
N SER A 218 -3.78 15.76 15.69
CA SER A 218 -2.80 14.75 16.12
C SER A 218 -2.57 13.64 15.08
N ASP A 219 -1.69 13.91 14.10
CA ASP A 219 -1.33 12.93 13.04
C ASP A 219 -0.88 11.55 13.60
N ALA A 220 -0.27 11.52 14.78
CA ALA A 220 0.25 10.30 15.40
C ALA A 220 -0.82 9.40 16.04
N SER A 221 -2.05 9.90 16.25
CA SER A 221 -3.13 9.15 16.91
C SER A 221 -4.34 8.90 16.01
N GLN A 222 -4.26 9.28 14.73
CA GLN A 222 -5.37 9.09 13.80
C GLN A 222 -5.48 7.60 13.45
N ALA A 223 -6.62 6.98 13.77
CA ALA A 223 -6.90 5.60 13.39
C ALA A 223 -7.60 5.56 12.01
N PRO A 224 -7.33 4.54 11.17
CA PRO A 224 -8.05 4.33 9.93
C PRO A 224 -9.48 3.84 10.17
N MET A 225 -10.36 4.04 9.20
CA MET A 225 -11.59 3.26 9.09
C MET A 225 -11.24 1.79 8.82
N ILE A 226 -11.71 0.89 9.68
CA ILE A 226 -11.56 -0.54 9.47
C ILE A 226 -12.67 -1.05 8.57
N ILE A 227 -12.29 -1.51 7.37
CA ILE A 227 -13.20 -2.16 6.43
C ILE A 227 -13.01 -3.66 6.55
N GLY A 228 -13.81 -4.27 7.43
CA GLY A 228 -13.76 -5.70 7.71
C GLY A 228 -14.21 -6.03 9.13
N ASP A 229 -14.20 -7.31 9.43
CA ASP A 229 -14.54 -7.93 10.71
C ASP A 229 -13.37 -7.91 11.69
N ILE A 230 -12.13 -8.07 11.21
CA ILE A 230 -10.92 -8.02 12.04
C ILE A 230 -10.61 -6.58 12.47
N LYS A 231 -10.65 -6.30 13.78
CA LYS A 231 -10.44 -4.96 14.38
C LYS A 231 -8.98 -4.66 14.71
N GLU A 232 -8.11 -4.89 13.73
CA GLU A 232 -6.69 -4.58 13.82
C GLU A 232 -6.37 -3.26 13.11
N THR A 233 -5.45 -2.47 13.65
CA THR A 233 -4.94 -1.24 13.01
C THR A 233 -3.42 -1.37 12.78
N PRO A 234 -2.84 -0.61 11.84
CA PRO A 234 -1.40 -0.52 11.70
C PRO A 234 -0.73 -0.09 13.02
N ASP A 235 0.35 -0.78 13.40
CA ASP A 235 1.04 -0.56 14.67
C ASP A 235 1.78 0.80 14.66
N PRO A 236 1.43 1.75 15.56
CA PRO A 236 2.07 3.06 15.61
C PRO A 236 3.60 3.02 15.78
N GLN A 237 4.14 2.05 16.52
CA GLN A 237 5.60 1.91 16.71
C GLN A 237 6.28 1.49 15.41
N ARG A 238 5.64 0.60 14.65
CA ARG A 238 6.13 0.18 13.34
C ARG A 238 5.98 1.26 12.27
N LEU A 239 4.94 2.08 12.35
CA LEU A 239 4.83 3.25 11.46
C LEU A 239 5.90 4.31 11.78
N ALA A 240 6.27 4.47 13.06
CA ALA A 240 7.27 5.46 13.47
C ALA A 240 8.68 5.21 12.91
N ILE A 241 9.07 3.95 12.63
CA ILE A 241 10.38 3.67 12.03
C ILE A 241 10.45 4.20 10.59
N TYR A 242 9.34 4.18 9.84
CA TYR A 242 9.25 4.77 8.50
C TYR A 242 9.24 6.30 8.55
N ASP A 243 8.66 6.93 9.57
CA ASP A 243 8.78 8.38 9.77
C ASP A 243 10.25 8.81 9.91
N ARG A 244 11.05 8.02 10.65
CA ARG A 244 12.51 8.24 10.79
C ARG A 244 13.25 8.05 9.47
N LEU A 245 12.90 7.00 8.71
CA LEU A 245 13.48 6.77 7.38
C LEU A 245 13.16 7.93 6.42
N TYR A 246 11.92 8.39 6.40
CA TYR A 246 11.49 9.52 5.58
C TYR A 246 12.21 10.82 5.96
N ALA A 247 12.35 11.11 7.25
CA ALA A 247 13.12 12.26 7.72
C ALA A 247 14.59 12.19 7.27
N LYS A 248 15.21 11.00 7.32
CA LYS A 248 16.57 10.78 6.82
C LYS A 248 16.66 11.03 5.31
N ILE A 249 15.72 10.50 4.52
CA ILE A 249 15.65 10.74 3.07
C ILE A 249 15.56 12.25 2.78
N LEU A 250 14.66 12.97 3.46
CA LEU A 250 14.50 14.41 3.28
C LEU A 250 15.74 15.22 3.63
N THR A 251 16.53 14.80 4.62
CA THR A 251 17.81 15.45 4.92
C THR A 251 18.81 15.23 3.79
N GLY A 252 18.94 13.99 3.30
CA GLY A 252 19.85 13.67 2.20
C GLY A 252 19.49 14.28 0.85
N LEU A 253 18.24 14.74 0.65
CA LEU A 253 17.82 15.46 -0.54
C LEU A 253 18.09 16.98 -0.48
N LYS A 254 18.43 17.52 0.69
CA LYS A 254 18.73 18.96 0.88
C LYS A 254 20.21 19.29 0.71
N ASP A 255 21.07 18.29 0.82
CA ASP A 255 22.51 18.37 0.60
C ASP A 255 22.85 18.14 -0.89
#